data_AF-A0A1Y3BHC8-F1
#
_entry.id   AF-A0A1Y3BHC8-F1
#
_cell.length_a   1.000
_cell.length_b   1.000
_cell.length_c   1.000
_cell.angle_alpha   90.00
_cell.angle_beta   90.00
_cell.angle_gamma   90.00
#
_symmetry.space_group_name_H-M   'P 1'
#
loop_
_entity.id
_entity.type
_entity.pdbx_description
1 polymer ?
#
loop_
_entity_poly.entity_id
_entity_poly.type
_entity_poly.pdbx_seq_one_letter_code
_entity_poly.pdbx_strand_id
1 'polypeptide(L)'
;MMEIIQRFNASLSSLYDDKLPVSKAKISEITKTAINGIRVYKHIVQSVERFIHKCRSEYKLPALYVIDSIVRHSQHEFKNSKERDLYGQRFNRNLEQTFQNLFSTCLPEDKV
;
A
#
# COMPACT_ATOMS: atom_id res chain seq x y z
N MET A 1 1.04 19.31 -2.99
CA MET A 1 0.78 17.96 -3.55
C MET A 1 2.05 17.12 -3.64
N MET A 2 3.12 17.64 -4.26
CA MET A 2 4.41 16.93 -4.40
C MET A 2 5.01 16.50 -3.06
N GLU A 3 4.95 17.35 -2.03
CA GLU A 3 5.44 17.03 -0.69
C GLU A 3 4.71 15.85 -0.03
N ILE A 4 3.38 15.72 -0.25
CA ILE A 4 2.59 14.58 0.26
C ILE A 4 3.07 13.28 -0.38
N ILE A 5 3.31 13.31 -1.70
CA ILE A 5 3.80 12.15 -2.45
C ILE A 5 5.21 11.77 -1.99
N GLN A 6 6.09 12.74 -1.77
CA GLN A 6 7.44 12.50 -1.25
C GLN A 6 7.41 11.87 0.15
N ARG A 7 6.60 12.41 1.06
CA ARG A 7 6.43 11.85 2.41
C ARG A 7 5.90 10.42 2.36
N PHE A 8 4.87 10.16 1.55
CA PHE A 8 4.35 8.79 1.38
C PHE A 8 5.41 7.85 0.81
N ASN A 9 6.15 8.26 -0.22
CA ASN A 9 7.20 7.44 -0.82
C ASN A 9 8.34 7.14 0.15
N ALA A 10 8.72 8.10 1.00
CA ALA A 10 9.70 7.90 2.06
C ALA A 10 9.20 6.87 3.08
N SER A 11 7.97 7.03 3.59
CA SER A 11 7.36 6.06 4.51
C SER A 11 7.24 4.66 3.88
N LEU A 12 6.83 4.56 2.61
CA LEU A 12 6.74 3.28 1.91
C LEU A 12 8.12 2.63 1.71
N SER A 13 9.13 3.41 1.34
CA SER A 13 10.51 2.91 1.15
C SER A 13 11.13 2.44 2.46
N SER A 14 10.76 3.07 3.58
CA SER A 14 11.23 2.66 4.90
C SER A 14 10.72 1.28 5.36
N LEU A 15 9.89 0.60 4.56
CA LEU A 15 9.67 -0.85 4.72
C LEU A 15 10.98 -1.63 4.65
N TYR A 16 11.97 -1.18 3.87
CA TYR A 16 13.28 -1.82 3.76
C TYR A 16 14.17 -1.64 4.99
N ASP A 17 13.88 -0.67 5.84
CA ASP A 17 14.70 -0.36 7.02
C ASP A 17 14.39 -1.30 8.19
N ASP A 18 13.19 -1.90 8.19
CA ASP A 18 12.74 -2.82 9.24
C ASP A 18 13.19 -4.26 8.93
N LYS A 19 13.70 -4.94 9.97
CA LYS A 19 13.90 -6.39 9.89
C LYS A 19 12.54 -7.09 9.72
N LEU A 20 12.47 -8.02 8.79
CA LEU A 20 11.29 -8.89 8.64
C LEU A 20 11.14 -9.80 9.87
N PRO A 21 9.89 -10.04 10.34
CA PRO A 21 8.61 -9.57 9.81
C PRO A 21 8.33 -8.09 10.13
N VAL A 22 7.77 -7.36 9.16
CA VAL A 22 7.42 -5.93 9.34
C VAL A 22 6.42 -5.75 10.48
N SER A 23 6.68 -4.79 11.36
CA SER A 23 5.83 -4.53 12.52
C SER A 23 4.47 -3.94 12.12
N LYS A 24 3.43 -4.25 12.93
CA LYS A 24 2.10 -3.61 12.78
C LYS A 24 2.16 -2.08 12.88
N ALA A 25 3.04 -1.57 13.74
CA ALA A 25 3.25 -0.14 13.93
C ALA A 25 3.73 0.53 12.64
N LYS A 26 4.67 -0.13 11.92
CA LYS A 26 5.18 0.36 10.64
C LYS A 26 4.09 0.45 9.57
N ILE A 27 3.30 -0.61 9.43
CA ILE A 27 2.17 -0.61 8.49
C ILE A 27 1.18 0.51 8.84
N SER A 28 0.89 0.71 10.14
CA SER A 28 0.01 1.79 10.58
C SER A 28 0.56 3.18 10.26
N GLU A 29 1.87 3.40 10.41
CA GLU A 29 2.53 4.66 10.04
C GLU A 29 2.35 4.97 8.55
N ILE A 30 2.64 4.00 7.67
CA ILE A 30 2.47 4.14 6.23
C ILE A 30 0.99 4.42 5.90
N THR A 31 0.06 3.67 6.50
CA THR A 31 -1.37 3.89 6.30
C THR A 31 -1.79 5.30 6.68
N LYS A 32 -1.33 5.84 7.82
CA LYS A 32 -1.63 7.23 8.23
C LYS A 32 -1.17 8.24 7.19
N THR A 33 0.02 8.08 6.61
CA THR A 33 0.50 8.98 5.55
C THR A 33 -0.35 8.89 4.28
N ALA A 34 -0.87 7.69 3.95
CA ALA A 34 -1.78 7.50 2.83
C ALA A 34 -3.15 8.16 3.08
N ILE A 35 -3.75 7.97 4.25
CA ILE A 35 -5.06 8.55 4.59
C ILE A 35 -4.99 10.08 4.56
N ASN A 36 -3.94 10.67 5.16
CA ASN A 36 -3.71 12.12 5.12
C ASN A 36 -3.49 12.64 3.69
N GLY A 37 -3.06 11.78 2.77
CA GLY A 37 -2.82 12.07 1.37
C GLY A 37 -3.99 11.80 0.42
N ILE A 38 -5.22 11.64 0.91
CA ILE A 38 -6.41 11.28 0.10
C ILE A 38 -6.57 12.11 -1.19
N ARG A 39 -6.22 13.42 -1.16
CA ARG A 39 -6.30 14.30 -2.34
C ARG A 39 -5.40 13.85 -3.51
N VAL A 40 -4.34 13.10 -3.24
CA VAL A 40 -3.40 12.55 -4.23
C VAL A 40 -3.45 11.02 -4.29
N TYR A 41 -4.58 10.40 -3.89
CA TYR A 41 -4.75 8.95 -3.83
C TYR A 41 -4.29 8.19 -5.08
N LYS A 42 -4.48 8.75 -6.28
CA LYS A 42 -4.02 8.15 -7.55
C LYS A 42 -2.51 7.93 -7.58
N HIS A 43 -1.74 8.89 -7.08
CA HIS A 43 -0.28 8.81 -7.01
C HIS A 43 0.16 7.85 -5.91
N ILE A 44 -0.53 7.86 -4.76
CA ILE A 44 -0.26 6.93 -3.66
C ILE A 44 -0.47 5.48 -4.14
N VAL A 45 -1.59 5.17 -4.80
CA VAL A 45 -1.82 3.84 -5.38
C VAL A 45 -0.75 3.49 -6.40
N GLN A 46 -0.41 4.41 -7.31
CA GLN A 46 0.65 4.16 -8.28
C GLN A 46 2.01 3.87 -7.62
N SER A 47 2.36 4.56 -6.53
CA SER A 47 3.58 4.30 -5.77
C SER A 47 3.58 2.91 -5.15
N VAL A 48 2.46 2.46 -4.59
CA VAL A 48 2.32 1.11 -4.02
C VAL A 48 2.41 0.04 -5.11
N GLU A 49 1.69 0.20 -6.22
CA GLU A 49 1.74 -0.73 -7.38
C GLU A 49 3.18 -0.84 -7.92
N ARG A 50 3.87 0.29 -8.06
CA ARG A 50 5.27 0.33 -8.50
C ARG A 50 6.22 -0.32 -7.50
N PHE A 51 6.00 -0.12 -6.20
CA PHE A 51 6.76 -0.79 -5.15
C PHE A 51 6.59 -2.31 -5.27
N ILE A 52 5.34 -2.80 -5.36
CA ILE A 52 5.04 -4.23 -5.52
C ILE A 52 5.71 -4.80 -6.76
N HIS A 53 5.70 -4.07 -7.88
CA HIS A 53 6.33 -4.55 -9.10
C HIS A 53 7.86 -4.71 -8.97
N LYS A 54 8.53 -3.85 -8.19
CA LYS A 54 10.00 -3.78 -8.11
C LYS A 54 10.61 -4.37 -6.83
N CYS A 55 9.82 -4.57 -5.77
CA CYS A 55 10.35 -5.02 -4.49
C CYS A 55 10.79 -6.49 -4.53
N ARG A 56 11.70 -6.86 -3.61
CA ARG A 56 12.13 -8.24 -3.41
C ARG A 56 10.97 -9.11 -2.91
N SER A 57 11.03 -10.41 -3.18
CA SER A 57 10.03 -11.41 -2.80
C SER A 57 9.57 -11.31 -1.34
N GLU A 58 10.52 -11.13 -0.43
CA GLU A 58 10.33 -11.02 1.02
C GLU A 58 9.47 -9.81 1.45
N TYR A 59 9.27 -8.80 0.59
CA TYR A 59 8.45 -7.62 0.86
C TYR A 59 7.07 -7.66 0.16
N LYS A 60 6.75 -8.72 -0.58
CA LYS A 60 5.47 -8.86 -1.29
C LYS A 60 4.31 -8.94 -0.29
N LEU A 61 4.44 -9.77 0.74
CA LEU A 61 3.43 -9.93 1.78
C LEU A 61 3.25 -8.62 2.61
N PRO A 62 4.32 -7.96 3.11
CA PRO A 62 4.18 -6.63 3.71
C PRO A 62 3.52 -5.59 2.81
N ALA A 63 3.83 -5.57 1.51
CA ALA A 63 3.20 -4.64 0.57
C ALA A 63 1.69 -4.93 0.39
N LEU A 64 1.28 -6.19 0.40
CA LEU A 64 -0.12 -6.58 0.41
C LEU A 64 -0.82 -6.08 1.69
N TYR A 65 -0.17 -6.20 2.86
CA TYR A 65 -0.69 -5.64 4.11
C TYR A 65 -0.83 -4.12 4.08
N VAL A 66 0.05 -3.41 3.35
CA VAL A 66 -0.11 -1.96 3.12
C VAL A 66 -1.36 -1.68 2.30
N ILE A 67 -1.60 -2.39 1.19
CA ILE A 67 -2.83 -2.21 0.38
C ILE A 67 -4.07 -2.41 1.24
N ASP A 68 -4.13 -3.55 1.92
CA ASP A 68 -5.26 -3.92 2.75
C ASP A 68 -5.51 -2.89 3.87
N SER A 69 -4.44 -2.47 4.57
CA SER A 69 -4.55 -1.48 5.64
C SER A 69 -5.03 -0.13 5.13
N ILE A 70 -4.53 0.35 3.99
CA ILE A 70 -5.00 1.60 3.35
C ILE A 70 -6.48 1.52 2.98
N VAL A 71 -6.92 0.43 2.34
CA VAL A 71 -8.32 0.27 1.90
C VAL A 71 -9.24 0.22 3.11
N ARG A 72 -8.92 -0.60 4.12
CA ARG A 72 -9.75 -0.74 5.34
C ARG A 72 -9.84 0.56 6.13
N HIS A 73 -8.72 1.27 6.32
CA HIS A 73 -8.73 2.55 7.04
C HIS A 73 -9.46 3.64 6.23
N SER A 74 -9.26 3.71 4.91
CA SER A 74 -9.98 4.66 4.06
C SER A 74 -11.49 4.48 4.17
N GLN A 75 -11.98 3.24 4.11
CA GLN A 75 -13.40 2.95 4.23
C GLN A 75 -13.98 3.36 5.59
N HIS A 76 -13.21 3.17 6.66
CA HIS A 76 -13.62 3.55 8.02
C HIS A 76 -13.61 5.07 8.22
N GLU A 77 -12.51 5.74 7.87
CA GLU A 77 -12.30 7.18 8.09
C GLU A 77 -13.27 8.02 7.25
N PHE A 78 -13.51 7.62 6.00
CA PHE A 78 -14.35 8.37 5.07
C PHE A 78 -15.75 7.75 4.92
N LYS A 79 -16.23 6.96 5.89
CA LYS A 79 -17.50 6.20 5.83
C LYS A 79 -18.74 6.99 5.38
N ASN A 80 -18.76 8.30 5.67
CA ASN A 80 -19.86 9.22 5.35
C ASN A 80 -19.51 10.23 4.24
N SER A 81 -18.43 10.00 3.49
CA SER A 81 -17.91 10.89 2.46
C SER A 81 -17.88 10.21 1.09
N LYS A 82 -17.92 10.99 0.01
CA LYS A 82 -17.65 10.50 -1.37
C LYS A 82 -16.23 9.96 -1.54
N GLU A 83 -15.34 10.24 -0.58
CA GLU A 83 -13.95 9.78 -0.57
C GLU A 83 -13.80 8.32 -0.12
N ARG A 84 -14.85 7.72 0.47
CA ARG A 84 -14.88 6.36 1.05
C ARG A 84 -14.18 5.31 0.21
N ASP A 85 -14.47 5.30 -1.08
CA ASP A 85 -14.06 4.23 -1.99
C ASP A 85 -12.96 4.64 -2.97
N LEU A 86 -12.34 5.82 -2.81
CA LEU A 86 -11.34 6.30 -3.78
C LEU A 86 -10.13 5.37 -3.89
N TYR A 87 -9.61 4.87 -2.75
CA TYR A 87 -8.52 3.91 -2.75
C TYR A 87 -8.93 2.55 -3.30
N GLY A 88 -10.05 1.99 -2.83
CA GLY A 88 -10.55 0.69 -3.29
C GLY A 88 -10.83 0.67 -4.79
N GLN A 89 -11.58 1.65 -5.31
CA GLN A 89 -11.86 1.77 -6.74
C GLN A 89 -10.59 1.97 -7.57
N ARG A 90 -9.57 2.63 -7.01
CA ARG A 90 -8.33 2.88 -7.73
C ARG A 90 -7.45 1.64 -7.82
N PHE A 91 -7.26 0.92 -6.71
CA PHE A 91 -6.54 -0.36 -6.72
C PHE A 91 -7.25 -1.40 -7.60
N ASN A 92 -8.59 -1.39 -7.63
CA ASN A 92 -9.35 -2.34 -8.44
C ASN A 92 -9.03 -2.26 -9.95
N ARG A 93 -8.63 -1.09 -10.46
CA ARG A 93 -8.33 -0.91 -11.90
C ARG A 93 -7.18 -1.77 -12.41
N ASN A 94 -6.19 -2.04 -11.55
CA ASN A 94 -5.00 -2.82 -11.90
C ASN A 94 -4.84 -4.03 -10.95
N LEU A 95 -5.94 -4.49 -10.34
CA LEU A 95 -5.90 -5.49 -9.28
C LEU A 95 -5.25 -6.78 -9.78
N GLU A 96 -5.69 -7.27 -10.93
CA GLU A 96 -5.15 -8.48 -11.55
C GLU A 96 -3.64 -8.38 -11.76
N GLN A 97 -3.16 -7.30 -12.37
CA GLN A 97 -1.74 -7.08 -12.60
C GLN A 97 -0.95 -6.95 -11.27
N THR A 98 -1.54 -6.30 -10.26
CA THR A 98 -0.94 -6.16 -8.93
C THR A 98 -0.78 -7.52 -8.27
N PHE A 99 -1.81 -8.36 -8.33
CA PHE A 99 -1.78 -9.72 -7.78
C PHE A 99 -0.84 -10.66 -8.56
N GLN A 100 -0.75 -10.54 -9.88
CA GLN A 100 0.28 -11.24 -10.66
C GLN A 100 1.69 -10.86 -10.19
N ASN A 101 1.96 -9.57 -9.96
CA ASN A 101 3.25 -9.10 -9.44
C ASN A 101 3.52 -9.55 -7.99
N LEU A 102 2.48 -9.72 -7.18
CA LEU A 102 2.58 -10.30 -5.83
C LEU A 102 2.94 -11.79 -5.92
N PHE A 103 2.16 -12.59 -6.65
CA PHE A 103 2.28 -14.05 -6.66
C PHE A 103 3.43 -14.60 -7.49
N SER A 104 3.86 -13.89 -8.54
CA SER A 104 4.95 -14.32 -9.44
C SER A 104 6.27 -14.57 -8.71
N THR A 105 6.49 -13.86 -7.60
CA THR A 105 7.75 -13.89 -6.84
C THR A 105 7.54 -14.13 -5.35
N CYS A 106 6.31 -14.33 -4.88
CA CYS A 106 6.04 -14.63 -3.47
C CYS A 106 6.65 -15.97 -3.07
N LEU A 107 7.21 -16.03 -1.88
CA LEU A 107 7.79 -17.24 -1.31
C LEU A 107 6.70 -18.32 -1.11
N PRO A 108 7.00 -19.62 -1.30
CA PRO A 108 6.02 -20.69 -1.13
C PRO A 108 5.33 -20.67 0.24
N GLU A 109 6.06 -20.34 1.29
CA GLU A 109 5.56 -20.25 2.68
C GLU A 109 4.53 -19.12 2.90
N ASP A 110 4.49 -18.12 2.02
CA ASP A 110 3.51 -17.03 2.08
C ASP A 110 2.24 -17.34 1.26
N LYS A 111 2.22 -18.47 0.52
CA LYS A 111 1.11 -18.89 -0.36
C LYS A 111 0.21 -19.97 0.26
N VAL A 112 0.43 -20.30 1.53
CA VAL A 112 -0.22 -21.41 2.25
C VAL A 112 -1.70 -21.15 2.49
#